data_AF-A0A8J6UL96-F1
#
_entry.id   AF-A0A8J6UL96-F1
#
_cell.length_a   1.000
_cell.length_b   1.000
_cell.length_c   1.000
_cell.angle_alpha   90.00
_cell.angle_beta   90.00
_cell.angle_gamma   90.00
#
_symmetry.space_group_name_H-M   'P 1'
#
loop_
_entity.id
_entity.type
_entity.pdbx_description
1 polymer ?
#
loop_
_entity_poly.entity_id
_entity_poly.type
_entity_poly.pdbx_seq_one_letter_code
_entity_poly.pdbx_strand_id
1 'polypeptide(L)' 'MAEQLEKTGISYTPKNAGVLIVEEAGGRVTDFDGQPLDFAGGVERAANRGIVAGTITTHEQAIRALSTDAKAT' A
#
# COMPACT_ATOMS: atom_id res chain seq x y z
N MET A 1 28.41 5.38 -1.08
CA MET A 1 26.98 5.76 -0.94
C MET A 1 26.05 4.67 -1.47
N ALA A 2 26.28 4.11 -2.66
CA ALA A 2 25.49 2.99 -3.20
C ALA A 2 25.62 1.68 -2.39
N GLU A 3 26.77 1.43 -1.77
CA GLU A 3 27.07 0.21 -0.99
C GLU A 3 26.29 0.11 0.35
N GLN A 4 25.71 1.22 0.82
CA GLN A 4 24.90 1.23 2.06
C GLN A 4 23.47 0.75 1.85
N LEU A 5 23.01 0.60 0.60
CA LEU A 5 21.62 0.27 0.26
C LEU A 5 21.40 -1.24 0.04
N GLU A 6 22.45 -2.04 -0.17
CA GLU A 6 22.31 -3.50 -0.34
C GLU A 6 22.05 -4.23 0.98
N LYS A 7 22.40 -3.65 2.13
CA LYS A 7 22.27 -4.30 3.45
C LYS A 7 20.85 -4.32 4.01
N THR A 8 19.90 -3.62 3.39
CA THR A 8 18.51 -3.55 3.88
C THR A 8 17.58 -4.56 3.19
N GLY A 9 18.03 -5.26 2.14
CA GLY A 9 17.17 -6.15 1.36
C GLY A 9 16.04 -5.44 0.62
N ILE A 10 16.02 -4.10 0.63
CA ILE A 10 15.03 -3.29 -0.08
C ILE A 10 15.56 -3.06 -1.49
N SER A 11 15.06 -3.83 -2.45
CA SER A 11 15.27 -3.55 -3.88
C SER A 11 14.85 -2.10 -4.17
N TYR A 12 15.79 -1.25 -4.58
CA TYR A 12 15.54 0.15 -4.96
C TYR A 12 14.70 0.19 -6.23
N THR A 13 13.41 -0.06 -6.07
CA THR A 13 12.41 0.07 -7.11
C THR A 13 11.56 1.27 -6.75
N PRO A 14 11.37 2.27 -7.63
CA PRO A 14 10.59 3.48 -7.32
C PRO A 14 9.10 3.22 -7.02
N LYS A 15 8.65 1.95 -7.06
CA LYS A 15 7.29 1.49 -6.78
C LYS A 15 6.76 1.91 -5.39
N ASN A 16 7.64 2.20 -4.43
CA ASN A 16 7.26 2.44 -3.02
C ASN A 16 7.42 3.91 -2.60
N ALA A 17 7.89 4.80 -3.48
CA ALA A 17 8.13 6.20 -3.12
C ALA A 17 6.84 6.90 -2.66
N GLY A 18 5.71 6.61 -3.32
CA GLY A 18 4.41 7.16 -2.91
C GLY A 18 3.92 6.66 -1.55
N VAL A 19 4.18 5.40 -1.22
CA VAL A 19 3.78 4.82 0.07
C VAL A 19 4.56 5.47 1.20
N LEU A 20 5.88 5.59 1.05
CA LEU A 20 6.74 6.26 2.01
C LEU A 20 6.29 7.71 2.24
N ILE A 21 6.02 8.47 1.17
CA ILE A 21 5.56 9.87 1.31
C ILE A 21 4.26 9.96 2.12
N VAL A 22 3.29 9.10 1.85
CA VAL A 22 1.99 9.12 2.53
C VAL A 22 2.14 8.70 4.00
N GLU A 23 2.91 7.66 4.28
CA GLU A 23 3.11 7.17 5.65
C GLU A 23 3.94 8.15 6.50
N GLU A 24 4.99 8.75 5.95
CA GLU A 24 5.77 9.80 6.64
C GLU A 24 4.94 11.07 6.91
N ALA A 25 3.91 11.32 6.08
CA ALA A 25 2.93 12.37 6.32
C ALA A 25 1.85 11.99 7.37
N GLY A 26 1.95 10.81 7.99
CA GLY A 26 0.97 10.28 8.95
C GLY A 26 -0.29 9.67 8.32
N GLY A 27 -0.25 9.40 7.01
CA GLY A 27 -1.29 8.70 6.28
C GLY A 27 -1.13 7.18 6.33
N ARG A 28 -1.99 6.49 5.59
CA ARG A 28 -2.01 5.03 5.49
C ARG A 28 -2.23 4.60 4.04
N VAL A 29 -1.55 3.52 3.64
CA VAL A 29 -1.70 2.91 2.32
C VAL A 29 -1.94 1.41 2.46
N THR A 30 -3.03 0.91 1.86
CA THR A 30 -3.38 -0.53 1.85
C THR A 30 -3.98 -0.92 0.51
N ASP A 31 -4.32 -2.19 0.36
CA ASP A 31 -5.26 -2.64 -0.67
C ASP A 31 -6.73 -2.45 -0.25
N PHE A 32 -7.66 -2.91 -1.08
CA PHE A 32 -9.10 -2.82 -0.83
C PHE A 32 -9.58 -3.65 0.37
N ASP A 33 -8.82 -4.67 0.76
CA ASP A 33 -9.10 -5.51 1.91
C ASP A 33 -8.48 -4.94 3.21
N GLY A 34 -7.82 -3.78 3.12
CA GLY A 34 -7.15 -3.13 4.23
C GLY A 34 -5.79 -3.74 4.59
N GLN A 35 -5.27 -4.64 3.76
CA GLN A 35 -4.00 -5.30 3.97
C GLN A 35 -2.83 -4.42 3.51
N PRO A 36 -1.67 -4.49 4.18
CA PRO A 36 -0.46 -3.83 3.72
C PRO A 36 -0.12 -4.25 2.28
N LEU A 37 0.44 -3.32 1.52
CA LEU A 37 0.91 -3.63 0.18
C LEU A 37 2.15 -4.53 0.26
N ASP A 38 2.10 -5.66 -0.42
CA ASP A 38 3.25 -6.52 -0.64
C ASP A 38 4.01 -6.05 -1.88
N PHE A 39 5.28 -5.68 -1.68
CA PHE A 39 6.19 -5.21 -2.73
C PHE A 39 7.21 -6.26 -3.15
N ALA A 40 7.19 -7.46 -2.56
CA ALA A 40 8.15 -8.53 -2.86
C ALA A 40 7.88 -9.20 -4.22
N GLY A 41 6.65 -9.16 -4.72
CA GLY A 41 6.22 -9.83 -5.95
C GLY A 41 6.16 -8.94 -7.19
N GLY A 42 7.28 -8.74 -7.88
CA GLY A 42 7.33 -8.38 -9.32
C GLY A 42 6.36 -7.28 -9.83
N VAL A 43 6.00 -7.35 -11.12
CA VAL A 43 5.06 -6.41 -11.80
C VAL A 43 3.62 -6.95 -11.76
N GLU A 44 3.45 -8.27 -11.66
CA GLU A 44 2.16 -8.94 -11.47
C GLU A 44 1.82 -9.05 -9.98
N ARG A 45 0.96 -8.12 -9.53
CA ARG A 45 0.41 -8.08 -8.18
C ARG A 45 -0.76 -9.06 -8.07
N ALA A 46 -0.45 -10.35 -7.91
CA ALA A 46 -1.47 -11.35 -7.65
C ALA A 46 -2.06 -11.26 -6.21
N ALA A 47 -1.32 -10.67 -5.25
CA ALA A 47 -1.68 -10.70 -3.83
C ALA A 47 -2.54 -9.53 -3.33
N ASN A 48 -2.36 -8.31 -3.86
CA ASN A 48 -3.12 -7.13 -3.43
C ASN A 48 -4.09 -6.63 -4.52
N ARG A 49 -5.34 -6.40 -4.14
CA ARG A 49 -6.37 -5.84 -5.04
C ARG A 49 -6.51 -4.34 -4.83
N GLY A 50 -6.12 -3.56 -5.85
CA GLY A 50 -6.24 -2.10 -5.83
C GLY A 50 -5.30 -1.42 -4.83
N ILE A 51 -5.48 -0.12 -4.64
CA ILE A 51 -4.75 0.70 -3.67
C ILE A 51 -5.71 1.71 -3.05
N VAL A 52 -5.68 1.85 -1.73
CA VAL A 52 -6.31 2.92 -0.96
C VAL A 52 -5.23 3.67 -0.22
N ALA A 53 -5.11 4.99 -0.45
CA ALA A 53 -4.13 5.85 0.20
C ALA A 53 -4.82 7.13 0.69
N GLY A 54 -4.58 7.52 1.94
CA GLY A 54 -5.17 8.73 2.52
C GLY A 54 -4.79 8.95 3.98
N THR A 55 -5.35 9.99 4.60
CA THR A 55 -5.30 10.16 6.05
C THR A 55 -6.00 8.98 6.74
N ILE A 56 -5.63 8.68 7.99
CA ILE A 56 -6.17 7.52 8.72
C ILE A 56 -7.71 7.48 8.70
N THR A 57 -8.37 8.62 8.95
CA THR A 57 -9.84 8.69 9.00
C THR A 57 -10.48 8.43 7.64
N THR A 58 -9.99 9.04 6.57
CA THR A 58 -10.53 8.83 5.21
C THR A 58 -10.20 7.44 4.68
N HIS A 59 -9.02 6.91 5.03
CA HIS A 59 -8.63 5.54 4.71
C HIS A 59 -9.60 4.51 5.32
N GLU A 60 -9.90 4.63 6.61
CA GLU A 60 -10.85 3.75 7.29
C GLU A 60 -12.28 3.84 6.71
N GLN A 61 -12.72 5.05 6.36
CA GLN A 61 -14.01 5.26 5.70
C GLN A 61 -14.07 4.59 4.33
N ALA A 62 -13.01 4.73 3.53
CA ALA A 62 -12.92 4.10 2.21
C ALA A 62 -12.92 2.57 2.31
N ILE A 63 -12.14 1.99 3.23
CA ILE A 63 -12.14 0.54 3.45
C ILE A 63 -13.52 0.03 3.87
N ARG A 64 -14.22 0.76 4.76
CA ARG A 64 -15.58 0.40 5.17
C ARG A 64 -16.57 0.48 4.01
N ALA A 65 -16.47 1.48 3.15
CA ALA A 65 -17.32 1.58 1.97
C ALA A 65 -17.08 0.40 1.02
N LEU A 66 -15.81 0.08 0.74
CA LEU A 66 -15.42 -1.03 -0.13
C LEU A 66 -15.83 -2.40 0.42
N SER A 67 -15.83 -2.59 1.74
CA SER A 67 -16.25 -3.85 2.37
C SER A 67 -17.77 -4.05 2.39
N THR A 68 -18.54 -2.96 2.35
CA THR A 68 -20.01 -3.01 2.40
C THR A 68 -20.62 -3.41 1.06
N ASP A 69 -19.93 -3.15 -0.05
CA ASP A 69 -20.36 -3.51 -1.41
C ASP A 69 -20.11 -4.98 -1.81
N ALA A 70 -19.59 -5.82 -0.90
CA ALA A 70 -19.38 -7.26 -1.15
C ALA A 70 -20.67 -8.11 -1.07
N LYS A 71 -21.82 -7.54 -0.69
CA LYS A 71 -23.13 -8.21 -0.70
C LYS A 71 -24.26 -7.22 -1.02
N ALA A 72 -24.36 -6.83 -2.28
CA ALA A 72 -25.59 -6.23 -2.82
C ALA A 72 -25.78 -6.63 -4.29
N THR A 73 -25.93 -7.93 -4.56
CA THR A 73 -26.69 -8.48 -5.71
C THR A 73 -26.99 -9.94 -5.41
#